data_AF-A0A645IT34-F1
#
_entry.id   AF-A0A645IT34-F1
#
_cell.length_a   1.000
_cell.length_b   1.000
_cell.length_c   1.000
_cell.angle_alpha   90.00
_cell.angle_beta   90.00
_cell.angle_gamma   90.00
#
_symmetry.space_group_name_H-M   'P 1'
#
loop_
_entity.id
_entity.type
_entity.pdbx_description
1 polymer ?
#
loop_
_entity_poly.entity_id
_entity_poly.type
_entity_poly.pdbx_seq_one_letter_code
_entity_poly.pdbx_strand_id
1 'polypeptide(L)'
;MFEERTAHCCEGALFAASRLCVLGFPPLLMDLRAWNDDDHVIALFKSDGCWGAVAKSNFTTLRYREPVYRTLRELAMSYFDFYFNTIGQKTLRAYSSPLRLSQFDKRGWSTSDGDLEYIGDSFAKLAYHPLLSEAQTAALSTVDEALLHAGLLGSNPAGLYRPKE
;
A
#
# COMPACT_ATOMS: atom_id res chain seq x y z
N MET A 1 -10.87 -12.50 -7.22
CA MET A 1 -9.52 -13.06 -7.48
C MET A 1 -8.47 -12.24 -6.75
N PHE A 2 -8.56 -12.20 -5.41
CA PHE A 2 -7.48 -11.71 -4.57
C PHE A 2 -6.63 -12.92 -4.18
N GLU A 3 -5.31 -12.87 -4.37
CA GLU A 3 -4.46 -13.79 -3.61
C GLU A 3 -4.77 -13.54 -2.14
N GLU A 4 -5.11 -14.58 -1.37
CA GLU A 4 -5.63 -14.52 0.02
C GLU A 4 -4.81 -13.61 0.98
N ARG A 5 -3.60 -13.21 0.58
CA ARG A 5 -2.64 -12.39 1.33
C ARG A 5 -2.79 -10.87 1.10
N THR A 6 -3.29 -10.47 -0.07
CA THR A 6 -3.65 -9.06 -0.36
C THR A 6 -4.91 -8.61 0.38
N ALA A 7 -5.75 -9.56 0.81
CA ALA A 7 -6.98 -9.30 1.58
C ALA A 7 -6.68 -8.59 2.91
N HIS A 8 -5.65 -9.01 3.64
CA HIS A 8 -5.38 -8.48 4.99
C HIS A 8 -4.87 -7.03 5.01
N CYS A 9 -4.11 -6.60 3.99
CA CYS A 9 -3.66 -5.21 3.89
C CYS A 9 -4.81 -4.32 3.41
N CYS A 10 -5.61 -4.80 2.45
CA CYS A 10 -6.79 -4.10 1.94
C CYS A 10 -7.84 -3.85 3.03
N GLU A 11 -8.16 -4.86 3.85
CA GLU A 11 -9.06 -4.73 5.00
C GLU A 11 -8.58 -3.67 6.00
N GLY A 12 -7.29 -3.68 6.32
CA GLY A 12 -6.68 -2.68 7.21
C GLY A 12 -6.77 -1.26 6.63
N ALA A 13 -6.56 -1.11 5.33
CA ALA A 13 -6.68 0.18 4.64
C ALA A 13 -8.14 0.66 4.57
N LEU A 14 -9.09 -0.24 4.33
CA LEU A 14 -10.53 0.08 4.34
C LEU A 14 -10.99 0.53 5.72
N PHE A 15 -10.56 -0.17 6.78
CA PHE A 15 -10.80 0.25 8.16
C PHE A 15 -10.18 1.63 8.43
N ALA A 16 -8.93 1.87 8.04
CA ALA A 16 -8.30 3.17 8.21
C ALA A 16 -9.05 4.28 7.46
N ALA A 17 -9.46 4.05 6.21
CA ALA A 17 -10.22 4.99 5.41
C ALA A 17 -11.59 5.31 6.03
N SER A 18 -12.27 4.33 6.62
CA SER A 18 -13.55 4.58 7.30
C SER A 18 -13.37 5.45 8.55
N ARG A 19 -12.29 5.27 9.31
CA ARG A 19 -11.97 6.12 10.46
C ARG A 19 -11.52 7.52 10.05
N LEU A 20 -10.72 7.64 9.00
CA LEU A 20 -10.38 8.94 8.42
C LEU A 20 -11.62 9.70 7.94
N CYS A 21 -12.62 9.00 7.39
CA CYS A 21 -13.89 9.58 7.02
C CYS A 21 -14.65 10.16 8.22
N VAL A 22 -14.66 9.46 9.36
CA VAL A 22 -15.24 9.97 10.61
C VAL A 22 -14.53 11.25 11.10
N LEU A 23 -13.22 11.36 10.84
CA LEU A 23 -12.41 12.54 11.15
C LEU A 23 -12.57 13.69 10.13
N GLY A 24 -13.41 13.53 9.11
CA GLY A 24 -13.69 14.55 8.09
C GLY A 24 -12.79 14.51 6.86
N PHE A 25 -11.91 13.51 6.71
CA PHE A 25 -11.11 13.32 5.51
C PHE A 25 -11.88 12.55 4.43
N PRO A 26 -11.62 12.79 3.13
CA PRO A 26 -12.23 11.98 2.09
C PRO A 26 -11.72 10.52 2.16
N PRO A 27 -12.58 9.50 1.97
CA PRO A 27 -12.17 8.10 2.06
C PRO A 27 -11.46 7.69 0.76
N LEU A 28 -10.14 7.85 0.75
CA LEU A 28 -9.29 7.62 -0.40
C LEU A 28 -8.33 6.46 -0.13
N LEU A 29 -8.19 5.56 -1.10
CA LEU A 29 -7.16 4.52 -1.10
C LEU A 29 -6.18 4.73 -2.26
N MET A 30 -4.96 4.23 -2.10
CA MET A 30 -3.98 4.13 -3.17
C MET A 30 -3.29 2.77 -3.09
N ASP A 31 -3.07 2.16 -4.24
CA ASP A 31 -2.33 0.92 -4.34
C ASP A 31 -0.86 1.18 -4.70
N LEU A 32 0.04 0.54 -3.96
CA LEU A 32 1.47 0.50 -4.20
C LEU A 32 1.79 -0.84 -4.85
N ARG A 33 2.15 -0.82 -6.14
CA ARG A 33 2.39 -2.03 -6.92
C ARG A 33 3.84 -2.48 -6.83
N ALA A 34 4.03 -3.74 -6.50
CA ALA A 34 5.33 -4.36 -6.32
C ALA A 34 5.62 -5.43 -7.39
N TRP A 35 6.88 -5.83 -7.47
CA TRP A 35 7.36 -6.94 -8.29
C TRP A 35 7.97 -8.01 -7.37
N ASN A 36 7.60 -9.28 -7.57
CA ASN A 36 8.09 -10.40 -6.75
C ASN A 36 7.84 -10.18 -5.24
N ASP A 37 6.69 -9.60 -4.92
CA ASP A 37 6.25 -9.22 -3.58
C ASP A 37 4.73 -8.98 -3.58
N ASP A 38 4.13 -8.78 -2.40
CA ASP A 38 2.73 -8.36 -2.27
C ASP A 38 2.56 -6.87 -2.61
N ASP A 39 1.48 -6.54 -3.31
CA ASP A 39 1.00 -5.15 -3.45
C ASP A 39 0.49 -4.61 -2.10
N HIS A 40 0.51 -3.28 -1.93
CA HIS A 40 0.18 -2.65 -0.65
C HIS A 40 -0.80 -1.50 -0.80
N VAL A 41 -2.01 -1.70 -0.30
CA VAL A 41 -3.07 -0.69 -0.29
C VAL A 41 -2.94 0.18 0.96
N ILE A 42 -2.93 1.49 0.76
CA ILE A 42 -2.81 2.49 1.83
C ILE A 42 -3.99 3.46 1.82
N ALA A 43 -4.46 3.86 3.01
CA ALA A 43 -5.48 4.88 3.17
C ALA A 43 -4.85 6.27 3.18
N LEU A 44 -5.28 7.13 2.26
CA LEU A 44 -4.72 8.48 2.08
C LEU A 44 -5.48 9.49 2.93
N PHE A 45 -4.75 10.47 3.44
CA PHE A 45 -5.33 11.70 3.98
C PHE A 45 -4.46 12.89 3.61
N LYS A 46 -5.02 14.10 3.72
CA LYS A 46 -4.33 15.34 3.38
C LYS A 46 -4.54 16.38 4.48
N SER A 47 -3.44 16.86 5.07
CA SER A 47 -3.43 17.93 6.07
C SER A 47 -2.50 19.04 5.60
N ASP A 48 -2.93 20.30 5.74
CA ASP A 48 -2.12 21.48 5.41
C ASP A 48 -1.48 21.43 4.01
N GLY A 49 -2.24 20.90 3.04
CA GLY A 49 -1.79 20.77 1.65
C GLY A 49 -0.83 19.61 1.37
N CYS A 50 -0.49 18.79 2.38
CA CYS A 50 0.43 17.66 2.28
C CYS A 50 -0.26 16.32 2.51
N TRP A 51 0.18 15.30 1.80
CA TRP A 51 -0.32 13.93 1.83
C TRP A 51 0.33 13.13 2.94
N GLY A 52 -0.47 12.35 3.66
CA GLY A 52 -0.04 11.30 4.58
C GLY A 52 -0.79 10.00 4.28
N ALA A 53 -0.41 8.92 4.97
CA ALA A 53 -1.07 7.64 4.80
C ALA A 53 -1.14 6.81 6.09
N VAL A 54 -2.21 6.03 6.21
CA VAL A 54 -2.40 5.02 7.25
C VAL A 54 -2.51 3.66 6.57
N ALA A 55 -1.74 2.68 7.04
CA ALA A 55 -1.73 1.34 6.46
C ALA A 55 -1.35 0.27 7.49
N LYS A 56 -1.75 -0.97 7.22
CA LYS A 56 -1.31 -2.18 7.95
C LYS A 56 -0.38 -2.97 7.06
N SER A 57 0.78 -3.38 7.58
CA SER A 57 1.72 -4.26 6.87
C SER A 57 2.41 -5.24 7.82
N ASN A 58 2.80 -6.39 7.29
CA ASN A 58 3.67 -7.35 7.96
C ASN A 58 5.09 -6.80 8.10
N PHE A 59 5.52 -5.90 7.21
CA PHE A 59 6.76 -5.17 7.36
C PHE A 59 6.53 -3.94 8.24
N THR A 60 7.33 -3.82 9.29
CA THR A 60 7.18 -2.75 10.29
C THR A 60 7.39 -1.36 9.69
N THR A 61 8.20 -1.25 8.64
CA THR A 61 8.54 0.00 7.95
C THR A 61 7.46 0.51 6.99
N LEU A 62 6.46 -0.32 6.63
CA LEU A 62 5.47 -0.04 5.58
C LEU A 62 4.08 0.38 6.11
N ARG A 63 4.00 0.94 7.32
CA ARG A 63 2.73 1.34 7.95
C ARG A 63 2.41 2.82 7.70
N TYR A 64 2.43 3.64 8.74
CA TYR A 64 2.04 5.05 8.73
C TYR A 64 3.07 5.97 8.06
N ARG A 65 2.58 7.08 7.50
CA ARG A 65 3.36 8.19 6.97
C ARG A 65 2.71 9.52 7.36
N GLU A 66 3.52 10.41 7.93
CA GLU A 66 3.10 11.78 8.28
C GLU A 66 2.67 12.57 7.05
N PRO A 67 1.75 13.55 7.20
CA PRO A 67 1.27 14.37 6.09
C PRO A 67 2.28 15.46 5.71
N VAL A 68 3.43 15.06 5.17
CA VAL A 68 4.54 15.98 4.79
C VAL A 68 4.89 15.94 3.30
N TYR A 69 4.22 15.08 2.52
CA TYR A 69 4.53 14.83 1.11
C TYR A 69 3.64 15.68 0.19
N ARG A 70 4.21 16.47 -0.71
CA ARG A 70 3.44 17.40 -1.57
C ARG A 70 2.68 16.68 -2.67
N THR A 71 3.23 15.56 -3.14
CA THR A 71 2.67 14.76 -4.23
C THR A 71 2.48 13.31 -3.81
N LEU A 72 1.57 12.60 -4.49
CA LEU A 72 1.39 11.16 -4.29
C LEU A 72 2.64 10.37 -4.67
N ARG A 73 3.40 10.85 -5.66
CA ARG A 73 4.71 10.29 -6.00
C ARG A 73 5.69 10.41 -4.83
N GLU A 74 5.78 11.57 -4.19
CA GLU A 74 6.64 11.76 -3.01
C GLU A 74 6.21 10.83 -1.86
N LEU A 75 4.92 10.71 -1.61
CA LEU A 75 4.38 9.76 -0.62
C LEU A 75 4.78 8.33 -0.96
N ALA A 76 4.59 7.89 -2.21
CA ALA A 76 4.99 6.55 -2.65
C ALA A 76 6.50 6.33 -2.52
N MET A 77 7.32 7.32 -2.88
CA MET A 77 8.78 7.26 -2.73
C MET A 77 9.22 7.14 -1.26
N SER A 78 8.44 7.63 -0.30
CA SER A 78 8.73 7.44 1.14
C SER A 78 8.63 5.98 1.61
N TYR A 79 8.00 5.11 0.82
CA TYR A 79 7.98 3.68 1.06
C TYR A 79 9.14 2.96 0.35
N PHE A 80 9.66 3.53 -0.75
CA PHE A 80 10.52 2.86 -1.72
C PHE A 80 11.71 2.11 -1.13
N ASP A 81 12.60 2.78 -0.37
CA ASP A 81 13.80 2.14 0.18
C ASP A 81 13.49 1.09 1.26
N PHE A 82 12.27 1.12 1.80
CA PHE A 82 11.79 0.20 2.82
C PHE A 82 10.87 -0.89 2.28
N TYR A 83 10.60 -0.87 0.97
CA TYR A 83 9.71 -1.80 0.30
C TYR A 83 10.54 -2.88 -0.39
N PHE A 84 10.72 -3.98 0.34
CA PHE A 84 11.51 -5.13 -0.08
C PHE A 84 10.89 -6.43 0.38
N ASN A 85 11.15 -7.50 -0.36
CA ASN A 85 10.64 -8.84 -0.06
C ASN A 85 11.51 -9.57 0.98
N THR A 86 11.13 -10.81 1.31
CA THR A 86 11.79 -11.61 2.36
C THR A 86 13.21 -12.06 2.02
N ILE A 87 13.67 -11.89 0.77
CA ILE A 87 15.05 -12.11 0.33
C ILE A 87 15.82 -10.79 0.10
N GLY A 88 15.22 -9.66 0.48
CA GLY A 88 15.87 -8.34 0.47
C GLY A 88 15.91 -7.63 -0.88
N GLN A 89 15.17 -8.09 -1.90
CA GLN A 89 15.06 -7.36 -3.17
C GLN A 89 14.13 -6.15 -3.00
N LYS A 90 14.51 -4.98 -3.50
CA LYS A 90 13.63 -3.80 -3.54
C LYS A 90 12.55 -3.96 -4.61
N THR A 91 11.28 -3.91 -4.22
CA THR A 91 10.18 -4.48 -5.01
C THR A 91 9.17 -3.45 -5.49
N LEU A 92 9.06 -2.27 -4.88
CA LEU A 92 8.11 -1.24 -5.32
C LEU A 92 8.39 -0.76 -6.76
N ARG A 93 7.35 -0.69 -7.62
CA ARG A 93 7.46 -0.31 -9.04
C ARG A 93 6.55 0.82 -9.46
N ALA A 94 5.34 0.91 -8.92
CA ALA A 94 4.36 1.90 -9.33
C ALA A 94 3.38 2.24 -8.20
N TYR A 95 2.60 3.30 -8.40
CA TYR A 95 1.46 3.63 -7.54
C TYR A 95 0.23 3.94 -8.39
N SER A 96 -0.96 3.65 -7.88
CA SER A 96 -2.22 3.94 -8.56
C SER A 96 -2.62 5.42 -8.40
N SER A 97 -3.47 5.91 -9.29
CA SER A 97 -4.33 7.07 -8.97
C SER A 97 -5.21 6.78 -7.74
N PRO A 98 -5.62 7.77 -6.95
CA PRO A 98 -6.49 7.53 -5.79
C PRO A 98 -7.82 6.91 -6.15
N LEU A 99 -8.19 5.83 -5.45
CA LEU A 99 -9.53 5.26 -5.46
C LEU A 99 -10.40 5.99 -4.44
N ARG A 100 -11.48 6.62 -4.90
CA ARG A 100 -12.44 7.29 -4.02
C ARG A 100 -13.53 6.31 -3.60
N LEU A 101 -13.54 5.91 -2.33
CA LEU A 101 -14.50 4.92 -1.83
C LEU A 101 -15.94 5.45 -1.75
N SER A 102 -16.14 6.78 -1.75
CA SER A 102 -17.48 7.37 -1.73
C SER A 102 -18.36 7.00 -2.93
N GLN A 103 -17.75 6.52 -4.03
CA GLN A 103 -18.51 5.97 -5.16
C GLN A 103 -19.26 4.68 -4.80
N PHE A 104 -18.92 4.05 -3.67
CA PHE A 104 -19.53 2.83 -3.16
C PHE A 104 -20.45 3.06 -1.96
N ASP A 105 -20.73 4.31 -1.57
CA ASP A 105 -21.54 4.62 -0.38
C ASP A 105 -22.93 3.96 -0.44
N LYS A 106 -23.53 3.87 -1.63
CA LYS A 106 -24.82 3.17 -1.83
C LYS A 106 -24.78 1.67 -1.53
N ARG A 107 -23.58 1.07 -1.51
CA ARG A 107 -23.35 -0.34 -1.17
C ARG A 107 -22.96 -0.52 0.30
N GLY A 108 -22.87 0.56 1.07
CA GLY A 108 -22.54 0.50 2.50
C GLY A 108 -21.12 0.01 2.78
N TRP A 109 -20.14 0.32 1.91
CA TRP A 109 -18.77 -0.22 2.01
C TRP A 109 -18.12 -0.07 3.39
N SER A 110 -18.48 0.97 4.16
CA SER A 110 -17.90 1.26 5.47
C SER A 110 -18.54 0.51 6.65
N THR A 111 -19.71 -0.12 6.45
CA THR A 111 -20.51 -0.77 7.49
C THR A 111 -20.99 -2.17 7.10
N SER A 112 -20.68 -2.62 5.90
CA SER A 112 -21.09 -3.92 5.38
C SER A 112 -20.13 -5.00 5.84
N ASP A 113 -20.66 -6.08 6.42
CA ASP A 113 -19.94 -7.35 6.62
C ASP A 113 -19.93 -8.21 5.35
N GLY A 114 -20.47 -7.70 4.24
CA GLY A 114 -20.55 -8.38 2.96
C GLY A 114 -19.24 -8.32 2.15
N ASP A 115 -19.20 -9.11 1.07
CA ASP A 115 -18.03 -9.23 0.20
C ASP A 115 -17.65 -7.88 -0.45
N LEU A 116 -16.40 -7.46 -0.24
CA LEU A 116 -15.81 -6.23 -0.75
C LEU A 116 -15.02 -6.44 -2.05
N GLU A 117 -15.18 -7.58 -2.71
CA GLU A 117 -14.44 -7.96 -3.92
C GLU A 117 -14.47 -6.86 -5.01
N TYR A 118 -15.61 -6.18 -5.16
CA TYR A 118 -15.79 -5.09 -6.13
C TYR A 118 -14.84 -3.90 -5.92
N ILE A 119 -14.30 -3.70 -4.72
CA ILE A 119 -13.28 -2.68 -4.44
C ILE A 119 -11.96 -3.10 -5.07
N GLY A 120 -11.60 -4.39 -4.98
CA GLY A 120 -10.45 -4.98 -5.68
C GLY A 120 -10.50 -4.81 -7.17
N ASP A 121 -11.63 -5.20 -7.75
CA ASP A 121 -11.88 -5.07 -9.19
C ASP A 121 -11.77 -3.62 -9.68
N SER A 122 -11.98 -2.66 -8.78
CA SER A 122 -11.86 -1.25 -9.08
C SER A 122 -10.40 -0.80 -9.16
N PHE A 123 -9.48 -1.40 -8.40
CA PHE A 123 -8.04 -1.13 -8.53
C PHE A 123 -7.49 -1.52 -9.89
N ALA A 124 -7.96 -2.63 -10.46
CA ALA A 124 -7.55 -3.08 -11.80
C ALA A 124 -7.85 -2.06 -12.92
N LYS A 125 -8.79 -1.13 -12.68
CA LYS A 125 -9.21 -0.10 -13.65
C LYS A 125 -8.49 1.23 -13.46
N LEU A 126 -7.68 1.38 -12.42
CA LEU A 126 -6.97 2.62 -12.14
C LEU A 126 -5.76 2.78 -13.06
N ALA A 127 -5.41 4.03 -13.31
CA ALA A 127 -4.12 4.35 -13.92
C ALA A 127 -3.00 4.10 -12.89
N TYR A 128 -1.94 3.40 -13.31
CA TYR A 128 -0.73 3.21 -12.52
C TYR A 128 0.41 4.05 -13.10
N HIS A 129 1.16 4.68 -12.21
CA HIS A 129 2.25 5.57 -12.53
C HIS A 129 3.57 4.90 -12.12
N PRO A 130 4.44 4.54 -13.09
CA PRO A 130 5.74 3.96 -12.78
C PRO A 130 6.61 4.90 -11.94
N LEU A 131 7.32 4.36 -10.96
CA LEU A 131 8.25 5.11 -10.12
C LEU A 131 9.68 5.12 -10.67
N LEU A 132 10.03 4.06 -11.38
CA LEU A 132 11.37 3.79 -11.92
C LEU A 132 11.33 3.52 -13.42
N SER A 133 12.43 3.85 -14.10
CA SER A 133 12.75 3.31 -15.42
C SER A 133 13.23 1.86 -15.33
N GLU A 134 13.24 1.18 -16.48
CA GLU A 134 13.81 -0.17 -16.61
C GLU A 134 15.29 -0.20 -16.20
N ALA A 135 16.07 0.79 -16.63
CA ALA A 135 17.49 0.91 -16.28
C ALA A 135 17.70 1.09 -14.77
N GLN A 136 16.88 1.92 -14.11
CA GLN A 136 16.94 2.05 -12.65
C GLN A 136 16.57 0.74 -11.94
N THR A 137 15.53 0.05 -12.43
CA THR A 137 15.07 -1.22 -11.87
C THR A 137 16.16 -2.29 -11.92
N ALA A 138 16.87 -2.39 -13.05
CA ALA A 138 17.97 -3.35 -13.23
C ALA A 138 19.19 -3.05 -12.37
N ALA A 139 19.35 -1.80 -11.92
CA ALA A 139 20.50 -1.35 -11.13
C ALA A 139 20.25 -1.34 -9.61
N LEU A 140 19.08 -1.79 -9.13
CA LEU A 140 18.76 -1.78 -7.71
C LEU A 140 19.62 -2.77 -6.94
N SER A 141 20.21 -2.29 -5.85
CA SER A 141 20.83 -3.16 -4.85
C SER A 141 19.77 -3.82 -3.96
N THR A 142 20.09 -5.01 -3.46
CA THR A 142 19.37 -5.59 -2.33
C THR A 142 19.61 -4.76 -1.06
N VAL A 143 18.70 -4.86 -0.10
CA VAL A 143 18.89 -4.25 1.22
C VAL A 143 19.93 -5.03 2.02
N ASP A 144 20.58 -4.35 2.96
CA ASP A 144 21.49 -4.99 3.90
C ASP A 144 20.72 -5.87 4.89
N GLU A 145 21.43 -6.81 5.51
CA GLU A 145 20.85 -7.76 6.44
C GLU A 145 20.19 -7.05 7.65
N ALA A 146 20.82 -6.03 8.23
CA ALA A 146 20.25 -5.36 9.40
C ALA A 146 18.90 -4.70 9.08
N LEU A 147 18.78 -4.07 7.91
CA LEU A 147 17.51 -3.51 7.46
C LEU A 147 16.47 -4.60 7.17
N LEU A 148 16.86 -5.73 6.57
CA LEU A 148 15.95 -6.86 6.34
C LEU A 148 15.36 -7.38 7.65
N HIS A 149 16.22 -7.63 8.64
CA HIS A 149 15.79 -8.06 9.98
C HIS A 149 14.88 -7.03 10.64
N ALA A 150 15.25 -5.74 10.59
CA ALA A 150 14.46 -4.66 11.17
C ALA A 150 13.07 -4.53 10.51
N GLY A 151 12.99 -4.70 9.18
CA GLY A 151 11.74 -4.70 8.42
C GLY A 151 10.79 -5.81 8.85
N LEU A 152 11.33 -6.99 9.17
CA LEU A 152 10.57 -8.18 9.54
C LEU A 152 10.22 -8.28 11.04
N LEU A 153 10.68 -7.34 11.87
CA LEU A 153 10.34 -7.32 13.30
C LEU A 153 8.82 -7.30 13.50
N GLY A 154 8.30 -8.27 14.26
CA GLY A 154 6.86 -8.41 14.54
C GLY A 154 6.02 -8.90 13.35
N SER A 155 6.65 -9.34 12.26
CA SER A 155 5.94 -9.98 11.14
C SER A 155 5.38 -11.35 11.56
N ASN A 156 4.28 -11.75 10.90
CA ASN A 156 3.76 -13.13 10.98
C ASN A 156 4.32 -13.93 9.80
N PRO A 157 5.20 -14.93 10.01
CA PRO A 157 5.81 -15.70 8.94
C PRO A 157 4.81 -16.40 8.01
N ALA A 158 3.64 -16.80 8.53
CA ALA A 158 2.62 -17.46 7.72
C ALA A 158 1.96 -16.52 6.68
N GLY A 159 2.02 -15.21 6.94
CA GLY A 159 1.45 -14.18 6.08
C GLY A 159 2.45 -13.47 5.17
N LEU A 160 3.72 -13.89 5.15
CA LEU A 160 4.74 -13.28 4.28
C LEU A 160 4.66 -13.82 2.86
N TYR A 161 4.90 -12.92 1.89
CA TYR A 161 5.10 -13.29 0.50
C TYR A 161 6.27 -14.26 0.35
N ARG A 162 6.16 -15.18 -0.62
CA ARG A 162 7.21 -16.13 -0.98
C ARG A 162 7.80 -15.70 -2.32
N PRO A 163 8.92 -14.94 -2.31
CA PRO A 163 9.55 -14.50 -3.54
C PRO A 163 10.08 -15.68 -4.33
N LYS A 164 10.04 -15.55 -5.65
CA LYS A 164 10.75 -16.43 -6.57
C LYS A 164 12.23 -16.03 -6.56
N GLU A 165 13.10 -17.03 -6.56
CA GLU A 165 14.55 -16.86 -6.72
C GLU A 165 14.90 -16.43 -8.15
#